data_AF-A0A150L740-F1
#
_entry.id   AF-A0A150L740-F1
#
_cell.length_a   1.000
_cell.length_b   1.000
_cell.length_c   1.000
_cell.angle_alpha   90.00
_cell.angle_beta   90.00
_cell.angle_gamma   90.00
#
_symmetry.space_group_name_H-M   'P 1'
#
loop_
_entity.id
_entity.type
_entity.pdbx_description
1 polymer ?
#
loop_
_entity_poly.entity_id
_entity_poly.type
_entity_poly.pdbx_seq_one_letter_code
_entity_poly.pdbx_strand_id
1 'polypeptide(L)'
;MILVRVGLAILSALFINLVWHGGHETAQYGMIAPQDEQLSGIWAIAWHAVEKAALGVYQLAIIVIPLMVGIQILKDLKVLQWFSRMMAPFTRILGMKENTSTTLAAGLLFGLAYGAGVMIQAVKEDGVSKKDVTLAFIFLVGCHAVVEDTLIFVPLGIPVLPLLFIRLFTAILLTLIVGFIWNRREIAKNNIQNAFER
;
A
#
# COMPACT_ATOMS: atom_id res chain seq x y z
N MET A 1 -7.01 -8.62 -4.66
CA MET A 1 -6.48 -7.24 -4.71
C MET A 1 -7.54 -6.22 -5.15
N ILE A 2 -8.10 -6.34 -6.36
CA ILE A 2 -9.10 -5.38 -6.88
C ILE A 2 -10.30 -5.23 -5.95
N LEU A 3 -10.87 -6.34 -5.50
CA LEU A 3 -12.03 -6.33 -4.60
C LEU A 3 -11.76 -5.58 -3.28
N VAL A 4 -10.57 -5.72 -2.70
CA VAL A 4 -10.18 -5.00 -1.48
C VAL A 4 -10.08 -3.50 -1.76
N ARG A 5 -9.42 -3.10 -2.85
CA ARG A 5 -9.27 -1.68 -3.20
C ARG A 5 -10.60 -1.01 -3.50
N VAL A 6 -11.41 -1.63 -4.36
CA VAL A 6 -12.73 -1.10 -4.73
C VAL A 6 -13.67 -1.07 -3.53
N GLY A 7 -13.67 -2.14 -2.72
CA GLY A 7 -14.49 -2.21 -1.50
C GLY A 7 -14.12 -1.13 -0.50
N LEU A 8 -12.81 -0.94 -0.22
CA LEU A 8 -12.34 0.14 0.66
C LEU A 8 -12.66 1.52 0.10
N ALA A 9 -12.51 1.73 -1.22
CA ALA A 9 -12.83 3.01 -1.85
C ALA A 9 -14.30 3.39 -1.66
N ILE A 10 -15.22 2.46 -1.94
CA ILE A 10 -16.66 2.68 -1.77
C ILE A 10 -17.00 2.94 -0.30
N LEU A 11 -16.48 2.12 0.63
CA LEU A 11 -16.71 2.31 2.06
C LEU A 11 -16.17 3.65 2.56
N SER A 12 -14.98 4.04 2.12
CA SER A 12 -14.37 5.32 2.49
C SER A 12 -15.16 6.50 1.94
N ALA A 13 -15.66 6.41 0.70
CA ALA A 13 -16.47 7.46 0.09
C ALA A 13 -17.79 7.66 0.84
N LEU A 14 -18.48 6.57 1.21
CA LEU A 14 -19.69 6.62 2.02
C LEU A 14 -19.42 7.21 3.40
N PHE A 15 -18.33 6.80 4.05
CA PHE A 15 -17.94 7.31 5.36
C PHE A 15 -17.64 8.81 5.33
N ILE A 16 -16.84 9.26 4.36
CA ILE A 16 -16.51 10.69 4.20
C ILE A 16 -17.77 11.50 3.91
N ASN A 17 -18.65 11.04 3.01
CA ASN A 17 -19.89 11.75 2.70
C ASN A 17 -20.84 11.90 3.90
N LEU A 18 -20.83 10.95 4.83
CA LEU A 18 -21.70 10.97 6.02
C LEU A 18 -21.09 11.71 7.21
N VAL A 19 -19.77 11.65 7.38
CA VAL A 19 -19.07 12.15 8.58
C VAL A 19 -18.41 13.50 8.33
N TRP A 20 -17.91 13.76 7.11
CA TRP A 20 -17.15 14.96 6.80
C TRP A 20 -17.99 16.04 6.11
N HIS A 21 -18.16 17.17 6.77
CA HIS A 21 -18.93 18.31 6.28
C HIS A 21 -18.05 19.51 5.85
N GLY A 22 -16.72 19.40 5.96
CA GLY A 22 -15.76 20.49 5.75
C GLY A 22 -15.04 20.45 4.40
N GLY A 23 -15.70 20.05 3.31
CA GLY A 23 -15.08 19.83 2.00
C GLY A 23 -15.22 20.97 0.97
N HIS A 24 -15.72 22.14 1.39
CA HIS A 24 -16.06 23.23 0.47
C HIS A 24 -14.87 24.09 0.03
N GLU A 25 -13.72 23.99 0.70
CA GLU A 25 -12.50 24.70 0.31
C GLU A 25 -11.68 23.87 -0.67
N THR A 26 -11.20 24.51 -1.74
CA THR A 26 -10.29 23.86 -2.69
C THR A 26 -8.98 23.55 -2.00
N ALA A 27 -8.70 22.27 -1.86
CA ALA A 27 -7.45 21.76 -1.32
C ALA A 27 -6.26 22.21 -2.19
N GLN A 28 -5.49 23.19 -1.71
CA GLN A 28 -4.24 23.62 -2.33
C GLN A 28 -3.08 22.82 -1.73
N TYR A 29 -2.68 21.76 -2.44
CA TYR A 29 -1.57 20.91 -2.06
C TYR A 29 -0.45 21.03 -3.10
N GLY A 30 0.73 21.48 -2.67
CA GLY A 30 1.97 21.39 -3.43
C GLY A 30 2.54 22.73 -3.91
N MET A 31 3.57 22.64 -4.77
CA MET A 31 4.37 23.77 -5.26
C MET A 31 3.82 24.42 -6.54
N ILE A 32 2.67 23.96 -7.04
CA ILE A 32 2.07 24.46 -8.29
C ILE A 32 1.10 25.57 -7.92
N ALA A 33 1.51 26.82 -8.19
CA ALA A 33 0.65 27.98 -7.99
C ALA A 33 -0.64 27.84 -8.82
N PRO A 34 -1.81 28.19 -8.29
CA PRO A 34 -3.02 28.33 -9.10
C PRO A 34 -2.75 29.38 -10.16
N GLN A 35 -2.83 29.01 -11.44
CA GLN A 35 -2.81 29.96 -12.54
C GLN A 35 -4.23 30.08 -13.10
N ASP A 36 -4.85 31.21 -12.81
CA ASP A 36 -6.16 31.62 -13.34
C ASP A 36 -6.03 32.21 -14.76
N GLU A 37 -5.27 31.56 -15.65
CA GLU A 37 -5.33 31.93 -17.07
C GLU A 37 -6.56 31.26 -17.68
N GLN A 38 -7.59 32.06 -17.96
CA GLN A 38 -8.75 31.65 -18.75
C GLN A 38 -8.29 31.36 -20.19
N LEU A 39 -7.81 30.14 -20.42
CA LEU A 39 -7.37 29.67 -21.72
C LEU A 39 -8.58 29.45 -22.65
N SER A 40 -8.71 30.29 -23.67
CA SER A 40 -9.74 30.13 -24.70
C SER A 40 -9.18 29.42 -25.94
N GLY A 41 -9.78 28.29 -26.32
CA GLY A 41 -9.50 27.57 -27.58
C GLY A 41 -8.82 26.21 -27.38
N ILE A 42 -9.32 25.21 -28.11
CA ILE A 42 -8.90 23.79 -28.00
C ILE A 42 -7.38 23.64 -28.21
N TRP A 43 -6.80 24.42 -29.13
CA TRP A 43 -5.37 24.35 -29.43
C TRP A 43 -4.49 24.88 -28.30
N ALA A 44 -4.86 26.02 -27.71
CA ALA A 44 -4.14 26.60 -26.57
C ALA A 44 -4.25 25.68 -25.34
N ILE A 45 -5.43 25.11 -25.09
CA ILE A 45 -5.64 24.13 -24.02
C ILE A 45 -4.78 22.88 -24.22
N ALA A 46 -4.71 22.35 -25.45
CA ALA A 46 -3.91 21.17 -25.76
C ALA A 46 -2.41 21.42 -25.52
N TRP A 47 -1.89 22.57 -25.96
CA TRP A 47 -0.48 22.92 -25.76
C TRP A 47 -0.14 23.11 -24.28
N HIS A 48 -0.95 23.88 -23.55
CA HIS A 48 -0.79 24.04 -22.11
C HIS A 48 -0.89 22.71 -21.35
N ALA A 49 -1.80 21.82 -21.75
CA ALA A 49 -1.92 20.51 -21.14
C ALA A 49 -0.64 19.67 -21.34
N VAL A 50 -0.06 19.67 -22.54
CA VAL A 50 1.20 18.96 -22.83
C VAL A 50 2.35 19.56 -22.04
N GLU A 51 2.48 20.89 -22.00
CA GLU A 51 3.52 21.57 -21.25
C GLU A 51 3.42 21.26 -19.75
N LYS A 52 2.23 21.41 -19.16
CA LYS A 52 2.01 21.09 -17.74
C LYS A 52 2.23 19.61 -17.44
N ALA A 53 1.81 18.70 -18.32
CA ALA A 53 2.06 17.27 -18.17
C ALA A 53 3.57 16.96 -18.21
N ALA A 54 4.31 17.54 -19.16
CA ALA A 54 5.74 17.36 -19.29
C ALA A 54 6.50 17.87 -18.06
N LEU A 55 6.15 19.07 -17.56
CA LEU A 55 6.71 19.62 -16.33
C LEU A 55 6.40 18.74 -15.11
N GLY A 56 5.17 18.24 -15.01
CA GLY A 56 4.76 17.32 -13.93
C GLY A 56 5.55 16.02 -13.95
N VAL A 57 5.72 15.38 -15.12
CA VAL A 57 6.54 14.17 -15.27
C VAL A 57 7.99 14.45 -14.91
N TYR A 58 8.55 15.57 -15.38
CA TYR A 58 9.93 15.96 -15.08
C TYR A 58 10.15 16.16 -13.58
N GLN A 59 9.23 16.85 -12.90
CA GLN A 59 9.28 17.06 -11.45
C GLN A 59 9.23 15.74 -10.69
N LEU A 60 8.32 14.83 -11.04
CA LEU A 60 8.25 13.51 -10.44
C LEU A 60 9.51 12.68 -10.71
N ALA A 61 10.05 12.73 -11.93
CA ALA A 61 11.24 11.99 -12.31
C ALA A 61 12.47 12.39 -11.46
N ILE A 62 12.66 13.68 -11.21
CA ILE A 62 13.75 14.19 -10.35
C ILE A 62 13.63 13.66 -8.91
N ILE A 63 12.43 13.36 -8.43
CA ILE A 63 12.21 12.83 -7.07
C ILE A 63 12.34 11.31 -7.06
N VAL A 64 11.64 10.63 -7.98
CA VAL A 64 11.51 9.17 -8.01
C VAL A 64 12.82 8.50 -8.43
N ILE A 65 13.56 9.05 -9.41
CA ILE A 65 14.79 8.41 -9.90
C ILE A 65 15.86 8.33 -8.79
N PRO A 66 16.23 9.41 -8.08
CA PRO A 66 17.19 9.32 -6.97
C PRO A 66 16.69 8.44 -5.82
N LEU A 67 15.38 8.48 -5.53
CA LEU A 67 14.76 7.64 -4.52
C LEU A 67 14.92 6.16 -4.86
N MET A 68 14.66 5.77 -6.10
CA MET A 68 14.82 4.39 -6.59
C MET A 68 16.27 3.94 -6.54
N VAL A 69 17.22 4.82 -6.88
CA VAL A 69 18.66 4.54 -6.71
C VAL A 69 19.00 4.34 -5.24
N GLY A 70 18.50 5.19 -4.34
CA GLY A 70 18.69 5.04 -2.90
C GLY A 70 18.14 3.72 -2.38
N ILE A 71 16.89 3.38 -2.74
CA ILE A 71 16.26 2.10 -2.41
C ILE A 71 17.10 0.90 -2.89
N GLN A 72 17.63 0.98 -4.11
CA GLN A 72 18.48 -0.07 -4.67
C GLN A 72 19.77 -0.23 -3.84
N ILE A 73 20.40 0.87 -3.42
CA ILE A 73 21.57 0.82 -2.51
C ILE A 73 21.19 0.19 -1.17
N LEU A 74 20.06 0.58 -0.56
CA LEU A 74 19.59 0.02 0.71
C LEU A 74 19.37 -1.51 0.60
N LYS A 75 18.85 -1.96 -0.52
CA LYS A 75 18.67 -3.38 -0.82
C LYS A 75 20.02 -4.10 -0.90
N ASP A 76 21.00 -3.54 -1.58
CA ASP A 76 22.34 -4.13 -1.73
C ASP A 76 23.10 -4.17 -0.38
N LEU A 77 22.83 -3.21 0.51
CA LEU A 77 23.34 -3.16 1.88
C LEU A 77 22.68 -4.17 2.85
N LYS A 78 21.84 -5.09 2.37
CA LYS A 78 21.16 -6.10 3.19
C LYS A 78 20.23 -5.54 4.27
N VAL A 79 19.73 -4.31 4.08
CA VAL A 79 18.73 -3.69 4.98
C VAL A 79 17.46 -4.53 5.05
N LEU A 80 17.12 -5.22 3.95
CA LEU A 80 15.97 -6.11 3.88
C LEU A 80 16.02 -7.24 4.92
N GLN A 81 17.17 -7.90 5.12
CA GLN A 81 17.28 -9.00 6.09
C GLN A 81 17.16 -8.50 7.53
N TRP A 82 17.64 -7.28 7.81
CA TRP A 82 17.46 -6.66 9.11
C TRP A 82 15.98 -6.32 9.36
N PHE A 83 15.33 -5.65 8.39
CA PHE A 83 13.92 -5.26 8.50
C PHE A 83 12.98 -6.47 8.53
N SER A 84 13.28 -7.52 7.79
CA SER A 84 12.53 -8.80 7.82
C SER A 84 12.50 -9.41 9.22
N ARG A 85 13.66 -9.44 9.92
CA ARG A 85 13.72 -9.92 11.32
C ARG A 85 12.89 -9.06 12.26
N MET A 86 12.86 -7.75 12.04
CA MET A 86 11.99 -6.84 12.79
C MET A 86 10.51 -7.08 12.49
N MET A 87 10.15 -7.48 11.26
CA MET A 87 8.79 -7.78 10.84
C MET A 87 8.27 -9.15 11.32
N ALA A 88 9.14 -10.09 11.68
CA ALA A 88 8.76 -11.40 12.21
C ALA A 88 7.71 -11.37 13.32
N PRO A 89 7.89 -10.62 14.43
CA PRO A 89 6.85 -10.52 15.46
C PRO A 89 5.54 -9.88 14.95
N PHE A 90 5.62 -8.94 14.00
CA PHE A 90 4.42 -8.32 13.41
C PHE A 90 3.62 -9.29 12.56
N THR A 91 4.28 -10.22 11.86
CA THR A 91 3.57 -11.25 11.07
C THR A 91 2.65 -12.11 11.94
N ARG A 92 3.12 -12.46 13.14
CA ARG A 92 2.35 -13.24 14.12
C ARG A 92 1.13 -12.47 14.62
N ILE A 93 1.28 -11.17 14.90
CA ILE A 93 0.17 -10.30 15.30
C ILE A 93 -0.91 -10.28 14.21
N LEU A 94 -0.51 -10.21 12.94
CA LEU A 94 -1.41 -10.20 11.79
C LEU A 94 -2.03 -11.57 11.46
N GLY A 95 -1.76 -12.60 12.28
CA GLY A 95 -2.32 -13.95 12.10
C GLY A 95 -1.64 -14.79 11.01
N MET A 96 -0.39 -14.43 10.66
CA MET A 96 0.46 -15.09 9.67
C MET A 96 1.67 -15.77 10.31
N LYS A 97 2.29 -16.68 9.57
CA LYS A 97 3.57 -17.29 9.93
C LYS A 97 4.76 -16.40 9.56
N GLU A 98 5.87 -16.57 10.29
CA GLU A 98 7.10 -15.78 10.12
C GLU A 98 7.78 -15.95 8.77
N ASN A 99 7.49 -17.03 8.03
CA ASN A 99 7.98 -17.20 6.66
C ASN A 99 7.41 -16.17 5.66
N THR A 100 6.46 -15.32 6.09
CA THR A 100 5.99 -14.15 5.29
C THR A 100 6.72 -12.85 5.60
N SER A 101 7.61 -12.82 6.59
CA SER A 101 8.25 -11.58 7.07
C SER A 101 9.12 -10.91 6.01
N THR A 102 9.82 -11.71 5.22
CA THR A 102 10.64 -11.25 4.09
C THR A 102 9.78 -10.57 3.04
N THR A 103 8.62 -11.15 2.73
CA THR A 103 7.66 -10.58 1.79
C THR A 103 7.04 -9.28 2.30
N LEU A 104 6.63 -9.25 3.56
CA LEU A 104 6.08 -8.04 4.17
C LEU A 104 7.12 -6.91 4.20
N ALA A 105 8.34 -7.22 4.60
CA ALA A 105 9.46 -6.30 4.59
C ALA A 105 9.73 -5.74 3.19
N ALA A 106 9.83 -6.62 2.19
CA ALA A 106 10.07 -6.28 0.80
C ALA A 106 8.94 -5.39 0.24
N GLY A 107 7.68 -5.76 0.48
CA GLY A 107 6.53 -5.02 0.00
C GLY A 107 6.34 -3.65 0.67
N LEU A 108 6.64 -3.55 1.96
CA LEU A 108 6.49 -2.31 2.74
C LEU A 108 7.57 -1.29 2.38
N LEU A 109 8.82 -1.74 2.21
CA LEU A 109 9.96 -0.87 1.91
C LEU A 109 10.11 -0.55 0.43
N PHE A 110 9.94 -1.56 -0.43
CA PHE A 110 10.30 -1.48 -1.86
C PHE A 110 9.10 -1.64 -2.79
N GLY A 111 7.90 -1.69 -2.21
CA GLY A 111 6.66 -1.73 -2.97
C GLY A 111 6.23 -3.13 -3.41
N LEU A 112 4.99 -3.16 -3.92
CA LEU A 112 4.25 -4.41 -4.14
C LEU A 112 4.87 -5.30 -5.23
N ALA A 113 5.44 -4.71 -6.28
CA ALA A 113 6.07 -5.46 -7.36
C ALA A 113 7.25 -6.31 -6.85
N TYR A 114 8.14 -5.69 -6.06
CA TYR A 114 9.25 -6.39 -5.45
C TYR A 114 8.77 -7.39 -4.38
N GLY A 115 7.85 -6.98 -3.51
CA GLY A 115 7.23 -7.86 -2.52
C GLY A 115 6.58 -9.10 -3.14
N ALA A 116 5.90 -8.97 -4.28
CA ALA A 116 5.31 -10.11 -5.00
C ALA A 116 6.36 -11.08 -5.53
N GLY A 117 7.50 -10.57 -6.04
CA GLY A 117 8.63 -11.42 -6.44
C GLY A 117 9.18 -12.23 -5.27
N VAL A 118 9.38 -11.59 -4.11
CA VAL A 118 9.80 -12.26 -2.87
C VAL A 118 8.74 -13.25 -2.37
N MET A 119 7.45 -12.94 -2.52
CA MET A 119 6.35 -13.86 -2.17
C MET A 119 6.40 -15.15 -2.99
N ILE A 120 6.66 -15.06 -4.29
CA ILE A 120 6.75 -16.24 -5.16
C ILE A 120 7.88 -17.15 -4.69
N GLN A 121 9.01 -16.58 -4.28
CA GLN A 121 10.12 -17.34 -3.71
C GLN A 121 9.74 -17.96 -2.36
N ALA A 122 9.15 -17.18 -1.44
CA ALA A 122 8.74 -17.67 -0.12
C ALA A 122 7.69 -18.81 -0.20
N VAL A 123 6.80 -18.79 -1.20
CA VAL A 123 5.86 -19.89 -1.44
C VAL A 123 6.58 -21.16 -1.91
N LYS A 124 7.61 -21.01 -2.77
CA LYS A 124 8.35 -22.15 -3.33
C LYS A 124 9.37 -22.74 -2.36
N GLU A 125 10.07 -21.89 -1.62
CA GLU A 125 11.22 -22.25 -0.79
C GLU A 125 10.84 -22.42 0.68
N ASP A 126 10.00 -21.52 1.22
CA ASP A 126 9.65 -21.50 2.66
C ASP A 126 8.26 -22.09 2.96
N GLY A 127 7.56 -22.62 1.96
CA GLY A 127 6.28 -23.31 2.12
C GLY A 127 5.16 -22.42 2.69
N VAL A 128 5.13 -21.12 2.34
CA VAL A 128 4.09 -20.19 2.79
C VAL A 128 2.70 -20.68 2.36
N SER A 129 1.77 -20.74 3.32
CA SER A 129 0.41 -21.25 3.07
C SER A 129 -0.44 -20.26 2.25
N LYS A 130 -1.46 -20.74 1.55
CA LYS A 130 -2.39 -19.88 0.79
C LYS A 130 -3.07 -18.81 1.67
N LYS A 131 -3.35 -19.14 2.93
CA LYS A 131 -3.89 -18.21 3.92
C LYS A 131 -2.90 -17.08 4.17
N ASP A 132 -1.66 -17.43 4.49
CA ASP A 132 -0.60 -16.47 4.80
C ASP A 132 -0.29 -15.58 3.58
N VAL A 133 -0.26 -16.15 2.37
CA VAL A 133 -0.14 -15.37 1.12
C VAL A 133 -1.25 -14.34 1.00
N THR A 134 -2.50 -14.76 1.24
CA THR A 134 -3.68 -13.90 1.11
C THR A 134 -3.63 -12.75 2.11
N LEU A 135 -3.34 -13.05 3.37
CA LEU A 135 -3.26 -12.04 4.43
C LEU A 135 -2.12 -11.04 4.17
N ALA A 136 -0.96 -11.51 3.72
CA ALA A 136 0.16 -10.64 3.39
C ALA A 136 -0.19 -9.69 2.24
N PHE A 137 -0.86 -10.17 1.19
CA PHE A 137 -1.31 -9.32 0.09
C PHE A 137 -2.41 -8.33 0.52
N ILE A 138 -3.34 -8.73 1.40
CA ILE A 138 -4.37 -7.81 1.91
C ILE A 138 -3.70 -6.66 2.68
N PHE A 139 -2.73 -6.98 3.53
CA PHE A 139 -1.95 -5.97 4.26
C PHE A 139 -1.18 -5.06 3.30
N LEU A 140 -0.37 -5.63 2.40
CA LEU A 140 0.47 -4.87 1.47
C LEU A 140 -0.36 -4.00 0.52
N VAL A 141 -1.56 -4.43 0.13
CA VAL A 141 -2.44 -3.61 -0.71
C VAL A 141 -2.79 -2.28 -0.05
N GLY A 142 -2.93 -2.24 1.28
CA GLY A 142 -3.22 -1.02 2.04
C GLY A 142 -2.01 -0.15 2.32
N CYS A 143 -0.83 -0.74 2.57
CA CYS A 143 0.32 0.01 3.08
C CYS A 143 1.66 -0.25 2.37
N HIS A 144 1.72 -0.91 1.20
CA HIS A 144 2.97 -1.06 0.44
C HIS A 144 3.67 0.27 0.15
N ALA A 145 4.97 0.18 -0.16
CA ALA A 145 5.79 1.29 -0.64
C ALA A 145 5.77 2.51 0.31
N VAL A 146 5.79 2.28 1.64
CA VAL A 146 5.68 3.34 2.65
C VAL A 146 6.71 4.44 2.42
N VAL A 147 7.95 4.06 2.11
CA VAL A 147 9.05 5.02 1.90
C VAL A 147 8.82 5.82 0.61
N GLU A 148 8.57 5.12 -0.50
CA GLU A 148 8.36 5.73 -1.82
C GLU A 148 7.16 6.68 -1.83
N ASP A 149 5.99 6.19 -1.42
CA ASP A 149 4.76 6.98 -1.43
C ASP A 149 4.86 8.21 -0.50
N THR A 150 5.46 8.05 0.68
CA THR A 150 5.63 9.16 1.63
C THR A 150 6.51 10.25 1.05
N LEU A 151 7.64 9.88 0.45
CA LEU A 151 8.58 10.85 -0.14
C LEU A 151 8.02 11.52 -1.39
N ILE A 152 7.16 10.86 -2.16
CA ILE A 152 6.42 11.47 -3.28
C ILE A 152 5.39 12.49 -2.77
N PHE A 153 4.77 12.25 -1.62
CA PHE A 153 3.73 13.13 -1.08
C PHE A 153 4.26 14.38 -0.35
N VAL A 154 5.50 14.37 0.17
CA VAL A 154 6.08 15.53 0.86
C VAL A 154 6.13 16.79 -0.02
N PRO A 155 6.66 16.76 -1.26
CA PRO A 155 6.68 17.92 -2.16
C PRO A 155 5.29 18.39 -2.59
N LEU A 156 4.28 17.53 -2.46
CA LEU A 156 2.89 17.86 -2.73
C LEU A 156 2.21 18.53 -1.52
N GLY A 157 2.91 18.77 -0.40
CA GLY A 157 2.35 19.46 0.77
C GLY A 157 1.25 18.66 1.49
N ILE A 158 1.09 17.38 1.16
CA ILE A 158 0.10 16.51 1.80
C ILE A 158 0.60 16.17 3.21
N PRO A 159 -0.26 16.23 4.25
CA PRO A 159 0.12 15.85 5.60
C PRO A 159 0.42 14.34 5.67
N VAL A 160 1.71 14.00 5.52
CA VAL A 160 2.16 12.61 5.35
C VAL A 160 1.95 11.73 6.58
N LEU A 161 2.07 12.28 7.79
CA LEU A 161 1.94 11.50 9.03
C LEU A 161 0.49 10.98 9.24
N PRO A 162 -0.56 11.82 9.18
CA PRO A 162 -1.93 11.35 9.20
C PRO A 162 -2.25 10.34 8.08
N LEU A 163 -1.76 10.61 6.87
CA LEU A 163 -1.99 9.74 5.72
C LEU A 163 -1.36 8.35 5.94
N LEU A 164 -0.13 8.31 6.42
CA LEU A 164 0.57 7.07 6.74
C LEU A 164 -0.16 6.30 7.85
N PHE A 165 -0.60 6.99 8.91
CA PHE A 165 -1.29 6.37 10.03
C PHE A 165 -2.60 5.72 9.59
N ILE A 166 -3.43 6.42 8.81
CA ILE A 166 -4.68 5.88 8.28
C ILE A 166 -4.41 4.65 7.41
N ARG A 167 -3.41 4.71 6.51
CA ARG A 167 -3.04 3.58 5.65
C ARG A 167 -2.62 2.35 6.46
N LEU A 168 -1.73 2.54 7.43
CA LEU A 168 -1.24 1.45 8.27
C LEU A 168 -2.36 0.88 9.14
N PHE A 169 -3.17 1.74 9.75
CA PHE A 169 -4.28 1.33 10.60
C PHE A 169 -5.32 0.52 9.82
N THR A 170 -5.77 1.01 8.65
CA THR A 170 -6.74 0.31 7.81
C THR A 170 -6.18 -1.02 7.31
N ALA A 171 -4.90 -1.07 6.92
CA ALA A 171 -4.25 -2.31 6.49
C ALA A 171 -4.18 -3.35 7.61
N ILE A 172 -3.77 -2.95 8.83
CA ILE A 172 -3.72 -3.82 10.00
C ILE A 172 -5.12 -4.34 10.34
N LEU A 173 -6.10 -3.43 10.48
CA LEU A 173 -7.45 -3.77 10.89
C LEU A 173 -8.10 -4.75 9.90
N LEU A 174 -7.99 -4.48 8.60
CA LEU A 174 -8.55 -5.34 7.57
C LEU A 174 -7.92 -6.73 7.59
N THR A 175 -6.59 -6.81 7.69
CA THR A 175 -5.87 -8.09 7.75
C THR A 175 -6.25 -8.90 8.98
N LEU A 176 -6.38 -8.25 10.15
CA LEU A 176 -6.82 -8.91 11.37
C LEU A 176 -8.26 -9.46 11.24
N ILE A 177 -9.18 -8.66 10.70
CA ILE A 177 -10.58 -9.08 10.49
C ILE A 177 -10.63 -10.29 9.57
N VAL A 178 -9.93 -10.24 8.42
CA VAL A 178 -9.92 -11.36 7.47
C VAL A 178 -9.24 -12.59 8.06
N GLY A 179 -8.13 -12.42 8.78
CA GLY A 179 -7.44 -13.51 9.46
C GLY A 179 -8.31 -14.20 10.51
N PHE A 180 -9.08 -13.41 11.27
CA PHE A 180 -10.02 -13.93 12.26
C PHE A 180 -11.17 -14.72 11.62
N ILE A 181 -11.77 -14.19 10.54
CA ILE A 181 -12.83 -14.88 9.79
C ILE A 181 -12.31 -16.20 9.21
N TRP A 182 -11.08 -16.20 8.68
CA TRP A 182 -10.47 -17.40 8.11
C TRP A 182 -10.27 -18.48 9.18
N ASN A 183 -9.68 -18.13 10.33
CA ASN A 183 -9.47 -19.07 11.43
C ASN A 183 -10.79 -19.70 11.91
N ARG A 184 -11.86 -18.90 12.04
CA ARG A 184 -13.18 -19.43 12.43
C ARG A 184 -13.72 -20.47 11.43
N ARG A 185 -13.56 -20.22 10.12
CA ARG A 185 -14.00 -21.15 9.08
C ARG A 185 -13.20 -22.45 9.07
N GLU A 186 -11.89 -22.35 9.30
CA GLU A 186 -11.01 -23.51 9.37
C GLU A 186 -11.35 -24.42 10.56
N ILE A 187 -11.56 -23.83 11.74
CA ILE A 187 -12.00 -24.57 12.94
C ILE A 187 -13.35 -25.25 12.70
N ALA A 188 -14.33 -24.53 12.12
CA ALA A 188 -15.64 -25.09 11.84
C ALA A 188 -15.57 -26.28 10.86
N LYS A 189 -14.73 -26.18 9.81
CA LYS A 189 -14.53 -27.27 8.85
C LYS A 189 -13.91 -28.50 9.50
N ASN A 190 -12.87 -28.31 10.31
CA ASN A 190 -12.19 -29.42 11.00
C ASN A 190 -13.13 -30.13 11.98
N ASN A 191 -13.99 -29.39 12.70
CA ASN A 191 -14.97 -29.98 13.61
C ASN A 191 -16.01 -30.85 12.87
N ILE A 192 -16.47 -30.42 11.70
CA ILE A 192 -17.40 -31.19 10.87
C ILE A 192 -16.72 -32.46 10.38
N GLN A 193 -15.48 -32.38 9.87
CA GLN A 193 -14.78 -33.54 9.35
C GLN A 193 -14.49 -34.59 10.43
N ASN A 194 -14.06 -34.16 11.63
CA ASN A 194 -13.87 -35.05 12.78
C ASN A 194 -15.19 -35.70 13.27
N ALA A 195 -16.34 -35.10 12.98
CA ALA A 195 -17.65 -35.66 13.31
C ALA A 195 -18.11 -36.73 12.29
N PHE A 196 -17.58 -36.72 11.05
CA PHE A 196 -17.84 -37.74 10.04
C PHE A 196 -16.88 -38.94 10.12
N GLU A 197 -15.70 -38.77 10.74
CA GLU A 197 -14.69 -39.82 10.91
C GLU A 197 -14.88 -40.66 12.20
N ARG A 198 -15.91 -40.36 13.01
CA ARG A 198 -16.32 -41.13 14.19
C ARG A 198 -17.59 -41.92 13.89
#